data_AF-A0A2V8R6W9-F1
#
_entry.id   AF-A0A2V8R6W9-F1
#
_cell.length_a   1.000
_cell.length_b   1.000
_cell.length_c   1.000
_cell.angle_alpha   90.00
_cell.angle_beta   90.00
_cell.angle_gamma   90.00
#
_symmetry.space_group_name_H-M   'P 1'
#
loop_
_entity.id
_entity.type
_entity.pdbx_description
1 polymer ?
#
loop_
_entity_poly.entity_id
_entity_poly.type
_entity_poly.pdbx_seq_one_letter_code
_entity_poly.pdbx_strand_id
1 'polypeptide(L)'
;IAESAASAAIVTLGITVGSWALEFVAAYRGGFLQQLAAYTPTAALRSFEQGLLRVSTATAMLAIGVAGFALAAIWLHTGRAWRFRLAGTVATGVVLAFLMFGANSSRASWDLSENRRNSFSLADEAALRQINQPLRMTVFLAPEDPRLADLEQNVLRKLRRVLPRMEVAYAAGSKTGLFESAADHYGEIWYEMGGQKIMERSTIDEVVLETIYRLAATNPPAHPDEKTFSGYPLAVRARGASLIFYGLWPLVIVVVWWIVRR
;
A
#
# COMPACT_ATOMS: atom_id res chain seq x y z
N ILE A 1 5.24 29.75 -13.77
CA ILE A 1 6.04 28.51 -13.93
C ILE A 1 5.31 27.69 -14.98
N ALA A 2 5.94 27.46 -16.14
CA ALA A 2 5.35 27.07 -17.43
C ALA A 2 4.68 28.22 -18.21
N GLU A 3 5.49 29.05 -18.88
CA GLU A 3 5.03 30.11 -19.80
C GLU A 3 4.83 29.59 -21.24
N SER A 4 5.28 28.37 -21.52
CA SER A 4 5.23 27.73 -22.84
C SER A 4 5.02 26.22 -22.71
N ALA A 5 4.52 25.58 -23.77
CA ALA A 5 4.36 24.13 -23.81
C ALA A 5 5.69 23.38 -23.56
N ALA A 6 6.82 23.93 -24.03
CA ALA A 6 8.14 23.38 -23.80
C ALA A 6 8.54 23.44 -22.31
N SER A 7 8.30 24.55 -21.63
CA SER A 7 8.59 24.67 -20.20
C SER A 7 7.67 23.79 -19.34
N ALA A 8 6.40 23.62 -19.73
CA ALA A 8 5.50 22.65 -19.11
C ALA A 8 6.01 21.21 -19.27
N ALA A 9 6.46 20.83 -20.47
CA ALA A 9 7.01 19.50 -20.75
C ALA A 9 8.27 19.21 -19.91
N ILE A 10 9.17 20.19 -19.77
CA ILE A 10 10.37 20.07 -18.94
C ILE A 10 9.99 19.84 -17.46
N VAL A 11 9.02 20.59 -16.94
CA VAL A 11 8.54 20.40 -15.56
C VAL A 11 7.95 19.01 -15.36
N THR A 12 7.10 18.56 -16.29
CA THR A 12 6.50 17.21 -16.24
C THR A 12 7.55 16.10 -16.31
N LEU A 13 8.56 16.26 -17.18
CA LEU A 13 9.69 15.33 -17.26
C LEU A 13 10.50 15.33 -15.95
N GLY A 14 10.79 16.50 -15.40
CA GLY A 14 11.50 16.62 -14.12
C GLY A 14 10.77 15.93 -12.97
N ILE A 15 9.43 16.06 -12.90
CA ILE A 15 8.60 15.37 -11.90
C ILE A 15 8.65 13.86 -12.10
N THR A 16 8.48 13.39 -13.34
CA THR A 16 8.48 11.95 -13.67
C THR A 16 9.85 11.30 -13.37
N VAL A 17 10.95 11.93 -13.78
CA VAL A 17 12.30 11.41 -13.50
C VAL A 17 12.62 11.54 -12.01
N GLY A 18 12.21 12.64 -11.37
CA GLY A 18 12.38 12.85 -9.94
C GLY A 18 11.66 11.79 -9.09
N SER A 19 10.48 11.33 -9.49
CA SER A 19 9.79 10.25 -8.78
C SER A 19 10.54 8.92 -8.88
N TRP A 20 11.16 8.62 -10.02
CA TRP A 20 12.01 7.44 -10.17
C TRP A 20 13.27 7.52 -9.30
N ALA A 21 13.93 8.68 -9.28
CA ALA A 21 15.10 8.90 -8.42
C ALA A 21 14.74 8.78 -6.93
N LEU A 22 13.57 9.28 -6.53
CA LEU A 22 13.06 9.15 -5.17
C LEU A 22 12.85 7.68 -4.78
N GLU A 23 12.27 6.86 -5.65
CA GLU A 23 12.12 5.42 -5.40
C GLU A 23 13.46 4.72 -5.22
N PHE A 24 14.43 5.02 -6.09
CA PHE A 24 15.76 4.44 -6.01
C PHE A 24 16.42 4.77 -4.67
N VAL A 25 16.40 6.05 -4.26
CA VAL A 25 16.99 6.47 -2.97
C VAL A 25 16.23 5.87 -1.78
N ALA A 26 14.90 5.81 -1.86
CA ALA A 26 14.05 5.24 -0.82
C ALA A 26 14.24 3.73 -0.65
N ALA A 27 14.60 3.00 -1.71
CA ALA A 27 14.91 1.58 -1.63
C ALA A 27 16.12 1.27 -0.72
N TYR A 28 17.07 2.21 -0.63
CA TYR A 28 18.27 2.08 0.22
C TYR A 28 18.19 2.87 1.52
N ARG A 29 17.27 3.84 1.63
CA ARG A 29 17.09 4.69 2.81
C ARG A 29 15.67 4.52 3.35
N GLY A 30 15.55 3.78 4.45
CA GLY A 30 14.29 3.72 5.21
C GLY A 30 13.87 5.07 5.78
N GLY A 31 12.65 5.14 6.30
CA GLY A 31 12.11 6.33 6.99
C GLY A 31 11.21 7.21 6.13
N PHE A 32 11.30 8.54 6.27
CA PHE A 32 10.37 9.48 5.61
C PHE A 32 10.39 9.40 4.08
N LEU A 33 11.56 9.19 3.48
CA LEU A 33 11.68 9.04 2.02
C LEU A 33 10.95 7.78 1.52
N GLN A 34 10.98 6.69 2.29
CA GLN A 34 10.23 5.46 1.99
C GLN A 34 8.71 5.68 2.06
N GLN A 35 8.24 6.49 3.02
CA GLN A 35 6.82 6.85 3.10
C GLN A 35 6.38 7.67 1.89
N LEU A 36 7.19 8.62 1.43
CA LEU A 36 6.90 9.39 0.21
C LEU A 36 6.96 8.52 -1.05
N ALA A 37 7.95 7.62 -1.15
CA ALA A 37 8.09 6.70 -2.28
C ALA A 37 6.90 5.74 -2.40
N ALA A 38 6.19 5.42 -1.32
CA ALA A 38 4.98 4.59 -1.40
C ALA A 38 3.82 5.23 -2.19
N TYR A 39 3.85 6.55 -2.39
CA TYR A 39 2.83 7.30 -3.12
C TYR A 39 3.29 7.75 -4.51
N THR A 40 4.40 7.23 -5.03
CA THR A 40 4.77 7.45 -6.43
C THR A 40 3.79 6.70 -7.36
N PRO A 41 3.59 7.19 -8.59
CA PRO A 41 2.71 6.53 -9.56
C PRO A 41 3.09 5.07 -9.84
N THR A 42 4.38 4.78 -9.90
CA THR A 42 4.95 3.45 -10.15
C THR A 42 4.71 2.48 -8.99
N ALA A 43 4.91 2.91 -7.73
CA ALA A 43 4.58 2.10 -6.56
C ALA A 43 3.06 1.84 -6.46
N ALA A 44 2.25 2.86 -6.76
CA ALA A 44 0.80 2.74 -6.80
C ALA A 44 0.35 1.72 -7.85
N LEU A 45 0.86 1.84 -9.10
CA LEU A 45 0.53 0.95 -10.21
C LEU A 45 0.93 -0.50 -9.93
N ARG A 46 2.11 -0.73 -9.35
CA ARG A 46 2.60 -2.07 -9.01
C ARG A 46 1.63 -2.82 -8.09
N SER A 47 0.99 -2.12 -7.15
CA SER A 47 -0.03 -2.73 -6.29
C SER A 47 -1.25 -3.21 -7.10
N PHE A 48 -1.69 -2.40 -8.06
CA PHE A 48 -2.79 -2.75 -8.97
C PHE A 48 -2.45 -3.90 -9.92
N GLU A 49 -1.24 -3.92 -10.49
CA GLU A 49 -0.74 -5.02 -11.33
C GLU A 49 -0.69 -6.35 -10.55
N GLN A 50 -0.40 -6.25 -9.25
CA GLN A 50 -0.47 -7.38 -8.31
C GLN A 50 -1.90 -7.72 -7.88
N GLY A 51 -2.93 -7.08 -8.44
CA GLY A 51 -4.34 -7.35 -8.14
C GLY A 51 -4.73 -6.89 -6.74
N LEU A 52 -4.04 -5.91 -6.16
CA LEU A 52 -4.33 -5.39 -4.82
C LEU A 52 -4.84 -3.96 -4.91
N LEU A 53 -6.11 -3.74 -4.55
CA LEU A 53 -6.72 -2.42 -4.45
C LEU A 53 -6.62 -1.92 -3.01
N ARG A 54 -5.78 -0.90 -2.77
CA ARG A 54 -5.67 -0.22 -1.47
C ARG A 54 -6.43 1.10 -1.51
N VAL A 55 -7.30 1.35 -0.53
CA VAL A 55 -8.04 2.63 -0.42
C VAL A 55 -7.07 3.79 -0.32
N SER A 56 -6.06 3.68 0.54
CA SER A 56 -5.06 4.72 0.77
C SER A 56 -4.36 5.14 -0.52
N THR A 57 -3.90 4.18 -1.31
CA THR A 57 -3.25 4.42 -2.61
C THR A 57 -4.22 5.02 -3.63
N ALA A 58 -5.43 4.47 -3.77
CA ALA A 58 -6.41 4.96 -4.73
C ALA A 58 -6.86 6.39 -4.42
N THR A 59 -7.17 6.67 -3.15
CA THR A 59 -7.55 8.01 -2.69
C THR A 59 -6.40 9.01 -2.83
N ALA A 60 -5.16 8.61 -2.50
CA ALA A 60 -3.99 9.47 -2.69
C ALA A 60 -3.76 9.84 -4.16
N MET A 61 -3.81 8.86 -5.07
CA MET A 61 -3.65 9.11 -6.51
C MET A 61 -4.75 10.01 -7.07
N LEU A 62 -5.99 9.78 -6.67
CA LEU A 62 -7.12 10.62 -7.06
C LEU A 62 -6.95 12.05 -6.53
N ALA A 63 -6.57 12.20 -5.26
CA ALA A 63 -6.36 13.50 -4.63
C ALA A 63 -5.21 14.28 -5.31
N ILE A 64 -4.09 13.63 -5.61
CA ILE A 64 -2.96 14.23 -6.33
C ILE A 64 -3.39 14.67 -7.73
N GLY A 65 -4.13 13.82 -8.46
CA GLY A 65 -4.66 14.15 -9.78
C GLY A 65 -5.58 15.37 -9.76
N VAL A 66 -6.57 15.37 -8.86
CA VAL A 66 -7.51 16.50 -8.70
C VAL A 66 -6.78 17.77 -8.26
N ALA A 67 -5.83 17.68 -7.34
CA ALA A 67 -5.02 18.83 -6.92
C ALA A 67 -4.19 19.39 -8.09
N GLY A 68 -3.62 18.53 -8.94
CA GLY A 68 -2.94 18.94 -10.17
C GLY A 68 -3.86 19.73 -11.11
N PHE A 69 -5.07 19.24 -11.36
CA PHE A 69 -6.07 19.96 -12.16
C PHE A 69 -6.50 21.28 -11.52
N ALA A 70 -6.71 21.30 -10.20
CA ALA A 70 -7.08 22.51 -9.48
C ALA A 70 -5.97 23.58 -9.55
N LEU A 71 -4.70 23.18 -9.38
CA LEU A 71 -3.56 24.08 -9.56
C LEU A 71 -3.47 24.58 -11.00
N ALA A 72 -3.64 23.71 -12.00
CA ALA A 72 -3.67 24.13 -13.40
C ALA A 72 -4.78 25.18 -13.64
N ALA A 73 -5.99 24.96 -13.12
CA ALA A 73 -7.10 25.90 -13.24
C ALA A 73 -6.82 27.26 -12.56
N ILE A 74 -6.19 27.26 -11.38
CA ILE A 74 -5.81 28.49 -10.65
C ILE A 74 -4.79 29.31 -11.44
N TRP A 75 -3.80 28.64 -12.05
CA TRP A 75 -2.67 29.30 -12.70
C TRP A 75 -2.91 29.66 -14.16
N LEU A 76 -3.73 28.89 -14.89
CA LEU A 76 -4.10 29.17 -16.28
C LEU A 76 -5.12 30.29 -16.43
N HIS A 77 -5.84 30.65 -15.36
CA HIS A 77 -6.81 31.73 -15.41
C HIS A 77 -6.10 33.10 -15.54
N THR A 78 -6.32 33.76 -16.68
CA THR A 78 -5.80 35.10 -16.99
C THR A 78 -6.63 36.17 -16.27
N GLY A 79 -5.96 37.18 -15.70
CA GLY A 79 -6.63 38.34 -15.05
C GLY A 79 -6.82 38.26 -13.53
N ARG A 80 -6.46 37.16 -12.86
CA ARG A 80 -6.58 37.05 -11.39
C ARG A 80 -5.32 37.53 -10.66
N ALA A 81 -5.48 38.38 -9.64
CA ALA A 81 -4.35 38.92 -8.88
C ALA A 81 -3.54 37.80 -8.17
N TRP A 82 -2.22 38.00 -8.05
CA TRP A 82 -1.27 37.06 -7.45
C TRP A 82 -1.70 36.53 -6.07
N ARG A 83 -2.31 37.39 -5.24
CA ARG A 83 -2.80 37.02 -3.89
C ARG A 83 -3.84 35.90 -3.92
N PHE A 84 -4.76 35.92 -4.89
CA PHE A 84 -5.76 34.86 -5.04
C PHE A 84 -5.16 33.57 -5.60
N ARG A 85 -4.09 33.67 -6.41
CA ARG A 85 -3.34 32.49 -6.87
C ARG A 85 -2.60 31.82 -5.73
N LEU A 86 -1.96 32.61 -4.87
CA LEU A 86 -1.33 32.11 -3.64
C LEU A 86 -2.37 31.50 -2.69
N ALA A 87 -3.45 32.21 -2.38
CA ALA A 87 -4.50 31.70 -1.50
C ALA A 87 -5.11 30.39 -2.03
N GLY A 88 -5.41 30.32 -3.33
CA GLY A 88 -5.89 29.10 -3.97
C GLY A 88 -4.88 27.95 -3.91
N THR A 89 -3.59 28.23 -4.14
CA THR A 89 -2.52 27.22 -4.05
C THR A 89 -2.39 26.68 -2.63
N VAL A 90 -2.40 27.56 -1.62
CA VAL A 90 -2.36 27.18 -0.20
C VAL A 90 -3.59 26.38 0.17
N ALA A 91 -4.79 26.81 -0.23
CA ALA A 91 -6.03 26.08 0.04
C ALA A 91 -6.02 24.68 -0.57
N THR A 92 -5.60 24.54 -1.84
CA THR A 92 -5.44 23.22 -2.49
C THR A 92 -4.42 22.36 -1.76
N GLY A 93 -3.28 22.94 -1.33
CA GLY A 93 -2.26 22.24 -0.56
C GLY A 93 -2.78 21.72 0.79
N VAL A 94 -3.54 22.55 1.51
CA VAL A 94 -4.17 22.17 2.79
C VAL A 94 -5.19 21.04 2.59
N VAL A 95 -6.08 21.16 1.60
CA VAL A 95 -7.06 20.11 1.28
C VAL A 95 -6.36 18.80 0.90
N LEU A 96 -5.32 18.87 0.06
CA LEU A 96 -4.53 17.70 -0.30
C LEU A 96 -3.88 17.06 0.93
N ALA A 97 -3.29 17.84 1.82
CA ALA A 97 -2.69 17.33 3.06
C ALA A 97 -3.72 16.63 3.96
N PHE A 98 -4.92 17.20 4.13
CA PHE A 98 -6.01 16.56 4.88
C PHE A 98 -6.48 15.26 4.23
N LEU A 99 -6.64 15.23 2.90
CA LEU A 99 -7.02 14.03 2.17
C LEU A 99 -5.95 12.94 2.29
N MET A 100 -4.67 13.29 2.18
CA MET A 100 -3.56 12.35 2.33
C MET A 100 -3.47 11.80 3.76
N PHE A 101 -3.67 12.66 4.77
CA PHE A 101 -3.73 12.25 6.17
C PHE A 101 -4.87 11.25 6.42
N GLY A 102 -6.07 11.57 5.93
CA GLY A 102 -7.23 10.67 6.00
C GLY A 102 -7.00 9.36 5.25
N ALA A 103 -6.42 9.42 4.05
CA ALA A 103 -6.10 8.25 3.23
C ALA A 103 -5.12 7.31 3.95
N ASN A 104 -4.08 7.85 4.60
CA ASN A 104 -3.09 7.06 5.33
C ASN A 104 -3.67 6.34 6.57
N SER A 105 -4.74 6.88 7.16
CA SER A 105 -5.43 6.23 8.27
C SER A 105 -6.20 4.96 7.85
N SER A 106 -6.56 4.85 6.57
CA SER A 106 -7.32 3.72 6.06
C SER A 106 -6.42 2.54 5.70
N ARG A 107 -6.61 1.43 6.40
CA ARG A 107 -5.95 0.13 6.10
C ARG A 107 -6.78 -0.77 5.18
N ALA A 108 -7.95 -0.28 4.73
CA ALA A 108 -8.85 -1.05 3.90
C ALA A 108 -8.19 -1.41 2.56
N SER A 109 -8.20 -2.70 2.24
CA SER A 109 -7.63 -3.23 1.01
C SER A 109 -8.38 -4.47 0.54
N TRP A 110 -8.60 -4.56 -0.77
CA TRP A 110 -9.25 -5.69 -1.43
C TRP A 110 -8.27 -6.42 -2.32
N ASP A 111 -8.32 -7.74 -2.26
CA ASP A 111 -7.60 -8.61 -3.18
C ASP A 111 -8.51 -8.90 -4.36
N LEU A 112 -8.16 -8.31 -5.48
CA LEU A 112 -8.80 -8.52 -6.78
C LEU A 112 -8.04 -9.55 -7.61
N SER A 113 -6.98 -10.16 -7.06
CA SER A 113 -6.29 -11.25 -7.73
C SER A 113 -7.16 -12.49 -7.77
N GLU A 114 -7.17 -13.13 -8.93
CA GLU A 114 -7.98 -14.31 -9.21
C GLU A 114 -7.54 -15.52 -8.38
N ASN A 115 -6.23 -15.64 -8.17
CA ASN A 115 -5.62 -16.69 -7.37
C ASN A 115 -5.49 -16.34 -5.87
N ARG A 116 -6.11 -15.25 -5.41
CA ARG A 116 -6.02 -14.78 -4.02
C ARG A 116 -4.58 -14.62 -3.50
N ARG A 117 -3.60 -14.31 -4.37
CA ARG A 117 -2.17 -14.24 -4.00
C ARG A 117 -1.86 -13.24 -2.90
N ASN A 118 -2.73 -12.25 -2.66
CA ASN A 118 -2.53 -11.26 -1.61
C ASN A 118 -3.30 -11.59 -0.32
N SER A 119 -3.99 -12.73 -0.27
CA SER A 119 -4.88 -13.15 0.82
C SER A 119 -4.52 -14.56 1.30
N PHE A 120 -4.98 -14.92 2.50
CA PHE A 120 -4.94 -16.31 2.96
C PHE A 120 -6.15 -17.07 2.42
N SER A 121 -6.18 -18.38 2.70
CA SER A 121 -7.38 -19.21 2.50
C SER A 121 -8.57 -18.58 3.21
N LEU A 122 -9.78 -18.82 2.73
CA LEU A 122 -10.99 -18.28 3.36
C LEU A 122 -11.16 -18.82 4.79
N ALA A 123 -10.77 -20.07 5.01
CA ALA A 123 -10.80 -20.71 6.32
C ALA A 123 -9.82 -20.04 7.30
N ASP A 124 -8.59 -19.77 6.85
CA ASP A 124 -7.59 -19.05 7.65
C ASP A 124 -8.01 -17.61 7.92
N GLU A 125 -8.53 -16.90 6.92
CA GLU A 125 -9.03 -15.54 7.14
C GLU A 125 -10.16 -15.50 8.16
N ALA A 126 -11.08 -16.47 8.13
CA ALA A 126 -12.16 -16.57 9.10
C ALA A 126 -11.66 -16.88 10.51
N ALA A 127 -10.68 -17.79 10.64
CA ALA A 127 -10.07 -18.14 11.93
C ALA A 127 -9.25 -16.97 12.50
N LEU A 128 -8.37 -16.37 11.70
CA LEU A 128 -7.52 -15.24 12.09
C LEU A 128 -8.36 -14.01 12.50
N ARG A 129 -9.51 -13.76 11.85
CA ARG A 129 -10.42 -12.66 12.25
C ARG A 129 -11.03 -12.83 13.64
N GLN A 130 -11.05 -14.05 14.19
CA GLN A 130 -11.54 -14.30 15.55
C GLN A 130 -10.49 -13.96 16.62
N ILE A 131 -9.21 -13.83 16.22
CA ILE A 131 -8.10 -13.49 17.12
C ILE A 131 -8.12 -11.98 17.39
N ASN A 132 -8.55 -11.60 18.59
CA ASN A 132 -8.67 -10.18 19.00
C ASN A 132 -7.44 -9.65 19.74
N GLN A 133 -6.53 -10.54 20.12
CA GLN A 133 -5.32 -10.23 20.88
C GLN A 133 -4.28 -9.56 19.98
N PRO A 134 -3.51 -8.56 20.48
CA PRO A 134 -2.46 -7.94 19.69
C PRO A 134 -1.32 -8.94 19.45
N LEU A 135 -0.86 -9.01 18.19
CA LEU A 135 0.30 -9.80 17.80
C LEU A 135 1.51 -8.89 17.68
N ARG A 136 2.54 -9.12 18.49
CA ARG A 136 3.84 -8.47 18.34
C ARG A 136 4.84 -9.46 17.77
N MET A 137 5.46 -9.09 16.65
CA MET A 137 6.52 -9.86 16.01
C MET A 137 7.82 -9.09 16.07
N THR A 138 8.89 -9.72 16.55
CA THR A 138 10.25 -9.15 16.52
C THR A 138 11.12 -9.99 15.60
N VAL A 139 11.58 -9.37 14.52
CA VAL A 139 12.31 -10.05 13.44
C VAL A 139 13.79 -9.69 13.53
N PHE A 140 14.64 -10.70 13.71
CA PHE A 140 16.10 -10.58 13.75
C PHE A 140 16.72 -11.06 12.44
N LEU A 141 16.25 -10.50 11.32
CA LEU A 141 16.79 -10.74 9.98
C LEU A 141 17.28 -9.42 9.40
N ALA A 142 18.47 -9.45 8.79
CA ALA A 142 19.02 -8.29 8.10
C ALA A 142 18.13 -7.89 6.90
N PRO A 143 18.09 -6.61 6.51
CA PRO A 143 17.34 -6.15 5.33
C PRO A 143 17.70 -6.88 4.04
N GLU A 144 18.94 -7.36 3.92
CA GLU A 144 19.47 -8.08 2.76
C GLU A 144 19.19 -9.60 2.80
N ASP A 145 18.64 -10.14 3.89
CA ASP A 145 18.34 -11.58 4.00
C ASP A 145 17.11 -11.94 3.15
N PRO A 146 17.21 -12.89 2.19
CA PRO A 146 16.09 -13.27 1.33
C PRO A 146 14.88 -13.79 2.11
N ARG A 147 15.09 -14.41 3.28
CA ARG A 147 14.01 -14.92 4.13
C ARG A 147 13.12 -13.79 4.66
N LEU A 148 13.70 -12.61 4.89
CA LEU A 148 12.93 -11.43 5.30
C LEU A 148 11.98 -10.98 4.19
N ALA A 149 12.48 -10.94 2.94
CA ALA A 149 11.66 -10.58 1.79
C ALA A 149 10.50 -11.59 1.60
N ASP A 150 10.78 -12.88 1.75
CA ASP A 150 9.74 -13.93 1.67
C ASP A 150 8.70 -13.78 2.78
N LEU A 151 9.14 -13.58 4.03
CA LEU A 151 8.25 -13.34 5.18
C LEU A 151 7.36 -12.11 4.95
N GLU A 152 7.94 -11.01 4.45
CA GLU A 152 7.18 -9.79 4.18
C GLU A 152 6.12 -10.00 3.09
N GLN A 153 6.51 -10.59 1.95
CA GLN A 153 5.66 -10.69 0.77
C GLN A 153 4.55 -11.72 0.95
N ASN A 154 4.88 -12.88 1.52
CA ASN A 154 3.99 -14.03 1.61
C ASN A 154 3.17 -14.07 2.90
N VAL A 155 3.68 -13.49 3.99
CA VAL A 155 3.05 -13.63 5.33
C VAL A 155 2.64 -12.27 5.90
N LEU A 156 3.58 -11.37 6.20
CA LEU A 156 3.28 -10.13 6.94
C LEU A 156 2.34 -9.20 6.17
N ARG A 157 2.49 -9.12 4.84
CA ARG A 157 1.58 -8.33 4.00
C ARG A 157 0.15 -8.84 4.05
N LYS A 158 -0.06 -10.15 4.14
CA LYS A 158 -1.39 -10.78 4.26
C LYS A 158 -1.93 -10.62 5.68
N LEU A 159 -1.11 -10.90 6.70
CA LEU A 159 -1.50 -10.76 8.12
C LEU A 159 -1.93 -9.33 8.47
N ARG A 160 -1.22 -8.29 8.00
CA ARG A 160 -1.62 -6.87 8.23
C ARG A 160 -3.03 -6.53 7.72
N ARG A 161 -3.58 -7.31 6.78
CA ARG A 161 -4.94 -7.12 6.25
C ARG A 161 -6.01 -7.81 7.09
N VAL A 162 -5.64 -8.87 7.82
CA VAL A 162 -6.57 -9.72 8.59
C VAL A 162 -6.50 -9.42 10.09
N LEU A 163 -5.28 -9.17 10.61
CA LEU A 163 -4.99 -8.83 12.00
C LEU A 163 -4.61 -7.34 12.11
N PRO A 164 -5.56 -6.44 12.38
CA PRO A 164 -5.29 -5.00 12.42
C PRO A 164 -4.41 -4.58 13.60
N ARG A 165 -4.37 -5.37 14.68
CA ARG A 165 -3.58 -5.14 15.90
C ARG A 165 -2.24 -5.90 15.85
N MET A 166 -1.56 -5.82 14.71
CA MET A 166 -0.26 -6.44 14.51
C MET A 166 0.84 -5.39 14.49
N GLU A 167 1.87 -5.60 15.30
CA GLU A 167 3.09 -4.80 15.34
C GLU A 167 4.27 -5.64 14.90
N VAL A 168 5.11 -5.10 14.02
CA VAL A 168 6.35 -5.75 13.57
C VAL A 168 7.51 -4.82 13.92
N ALA A 169 8.42 -5.31 14.75
CA ALA A 169 9.67 -4.64 15.08
C ALA A 169 10.82 -5.37 14.37
N TYR A 170 11.62 -4.63 13.61
CA TYR A 170 12.83 -5.15 12.98
C TYR A 170 14.00 -4.81 13.90
N ALA A 171 14.54 -5.83 14.55
CA ALA A 171 15.58 -5.67 15.58
C ALA A 171 17.00 -5.75 14.99
N ALA A 172 17.17 -6.42 13.85
CA ALA A 172 18.38 -6.34 13.06
C ALA A 172 18.37 -5.02 12.26
N GLY A 173 18.61 -3.91 12.96
CA GLY A 173 18.73 -2.60 12.34
C GLY A 173 20.07 -2.48 11.59
N SER A 174 20.04 -1.87 10.42
CA SER A 174 21.21 -1.39 9.66
C SER A 174 21.92 -0.23 10.38
N LYS A 175 22.35 -0.44 11.63
CA LYS A 175 23.18 0.52 12.35
C LYS A 175 24.64 0.10 12.28
N THR A 176 25.39 0.97 11.64
CA THR A 176 26.85 1.00 11.49
C THR A 176 27.56 1.04 12.84
N GLY A 177 27.57 -0.08 13.56
CA GLY A 177 28.36 -0.27 14.76
C GLY A 177 29.15 -1.56 14.62
N LEU A 178 30.48 -1.45 14.52
CA LEU A 178 31.44 -2.57 14.56
C LEU A 178 31.37 -3.42 15.85
N PHE A 179 30.43 -3.14 16.75
CA PHE A 179 30.27 -3.71 18.09
C PHE A 179 28.81 -3.83 18.54
N GLU A 180 27.84 -3.99 17.64
CA GLU A 180 26.52 -4.50 18.07
C GLU A 180 26.61 -6.03 18.15
N SER A 181 26.14 -6.63 19.25
CA SER A 181 26.17 -8.07 19.55
C SER A 181 25.28 -8.89 18.59
N ALA A 182 25.52 -8.78 17.29
CA ALA A 182 24.75 -9.32 16.18
C ALA A 182 24.83 -10.85 16.01
N ALA A 183 25.14 -11.62 17.07
CA ALA A 183 25.42 -13.05 16.93
C ALA A 183 24.41 -13.99 17.62
N ASP A 184 23.72 -13.60 18.70
CA ASP A 184 22.97 -14.60 19.47
C ASP A 184 21.54 -14.88 18.96
N HIS A 185 20.89 -13.91 18.30
CA HIS A 185 19.50 -14.05 17.86
C HIS A 185 19.29 -13.92 16.34
N TYR A 186 20.37 -13.89 15.56
CA TYR A 186 20.24 -13.78 14.09
C TYR A 186 19.46 -14.97 13.52
N GLY A 187 18.48 -14.69 12.65
CA GLY A 187 17.62 -15.71 12.07
C GLY A 187 16.42 -16.10 12.93
N GLU A 188 16.24 -15.47 14.10
CA GLU A 188 15.10 -15.71 14.98
C GLU A 188 13.96 -14.73 14.72
N ILE A 189 12.74 -15.22 14.87
CA ILE A 189 11.51 -14.46 14.82
C ILE A 189 10.74 -14.77 16.08
N TRP A 190 10.54 -13.74 16.90
CA TRP A 190 9.84 -13.86 18.17
C TRP A 190 8.40 -13.39 17.99
N TYR A 191 7.47 -14.25 18.39
CA TYR A 191 6.03 -14.02 18.35
C TYR A 191 5.52 -13.86 19.76
N GLU A 192 4.79 -12.78 20.02
CA GLU A 192 4.21 -12.49 21.32
C GLU A 192 2.72 -12.17 21.16
N MET A 193 1.87 -12.86 21.92
CA MET A 193 0.43 -12.65 21.95
C MET A 193 -0.11 -13.12 23.31
N GLY A 194 -0.95 -12.34 23.96
CA GLY A 194 -1.62 -12.77 25.20
C GLY A 194 -0.69 -13.07 26.37
N GLY A 195 0.52 -12.50 26.39
CA GLY A 195 1.55 -12.81 27.39
C GLY A 195 2.30 -14.12 27.14
N GLN A 196 1.98 -14.85 26.07
CA GLN A 196 2.77 -15.97 25.58
C GLN A 196 3.81 -15.49 24.57
N LYS A 197 4.98 -16.13 24.59
CA LYS A 197 6.09 -15.82 23.69
C LYS A 197 6.68 -17.10 23.11
N ILE A 198 6.77 -17.17 21.78
CA ILE A 198 7.34 -18.31 21.05
C ILE A 198 8.40 -17.80 20.08
N MET A 199 9.49 -18.56 19.90
CA MET A 199 10.55 -18.28 18.93
C MET A 199 10.45 -19.29 17.79
N GLU A 200 10.50 -18.79 16.55
CA GLU A 200 10.63 -19.60 15.35
C GLU A 200 11.77 -19.09 14.48
N ARG A 201 12.29 -19.96 13.61
CA ARG A 201 13.30 -19.62 12.60
C ARG A 201 12.78 -19.74 11.17
N SER A 202 11.58 -20.30 11.00
CA SER A 202 10.93 -20.47 9.71
C SER A 202 10.15 -19.22 9.31
N THR A 203 10.22 -18.89 8.02
CA THR A 203 9.45 -17.81 7.38
C THR A 203 8.33 -18.35 6.48
N ILE A 204 8.12 -19.68 6.49
CA ILE A 204 7.09 -20.36 5.71
C ILE A 204 5.71 -20.04 6.29
N ASP A 205 4.74 -19.78 5.42
CA ASP A 205 3.39 -19.38 5.79
C ASP A 205 2.70 -20.36 6.75
N GLU A 206 2.77 -21.66 6.47
CA GLU A 206 2.17 -22.72 7.29
C GLU A 206 2.69 -22.70 8.74
N VAL A 207 4.02 -22.64 8.92
CA VAL A 207 4.65 -22.62 10.25
C VAL A 207 4.29 -21.34 11.02
N VAL A 208 4.23 -20.20 10.33
CA VAL A 208 3.84 -18.93 10.95
C VAL A 208 2.38 -18.97 11.39
N LEU A 209 1.47 -19.46 10.56
CA LEU A 209 0.06 -19.57 10.89
C LEU A 209 -0.17 -20.53 12.05
N GLU A 210 0.48 -21.70 12.04
CA GLU A 210 0.42 -22.66 13.15
C GLU A 210 0.89 -22.03 14.46
N THR A 211 1.98 -21.26 14.43
CA THR A 211 2.50 -20.55 15.61
C THR A 211 1.50 -19.53 16.14
N ILE A 212 0.85 -18.77 15.25
CA ILE A 212 -0.18 -17.79 15.63
C ILE A 212 -1.39 -18.50 16.24
N TYR A 213 -1.86 -19.60 15.65
CA TYR A 213 -2.98 -20.37 16.18
C TYR A 213 -2.67 -20.98 17.56
N ARG A 214 -1.44 -21.49 17.73
CA ARG A 214 -0.94 -22.01 19.01
C ARG A 214 -0.92 -20.93 20.08
N LEU A 215 -0.40 -19.74 19.77
CA LEU A 215 -0.39 -18.58 20.67
C LEU A 215 -1.80 -18.06 21.02
N ALA A 216 -2.71 -18.10 20.05
CA ALA A 216 -4.09 -17.68 20.26
C ALA A 216 -4.94 -18.73 20.98
N ALA A 217 -4.39 -19.93 21.22
CA ALA A 217 -5.12 -21.11 21.71
C ALA A 217 -6.37 -21.44 20.85
N THR A 218 -6.25 -21.22 19.54
CA THR A 218 -7.30 -21.51 18.55
C THR A 218 -6.89 -22.72 17.72
N ASN A 219 -7.84 -23.60 17.40
CA ASN A 219 -7.54 -24.72 16.50
C ASN A 219 -7.32 -24.21 15.07
N PRO A 220 -6.27 -24.66 14.38
CA PRO A 220 -6.10 -24.40 12.95
C PRO A 220 -7.35 -24.87 12.21
N PRO A 221 -7.87 -24.11 11.23
CA PRO A 221 -8.91 -24.63 10.38
C PRO A 221 -8.39 -25.88 9.67
N ALA A 222 -9.27 -26.87 9.46
CA ALA A 222 -8.95 -27.96 8.56
C ALA A 222 -8.64 -27.33 7.20
N HIS A 223 -7.44 -27.55 6.64
CA HIS A 223 -7.10 -27.14 5.29
C HIS A 223 -8.11 -27.77 4.34
N PRO A 224 -9.16 -27.06 3.90
CA PRO A 224 -10.04 -27.65 2.91
C PRO A 224 -9.18 -27.80 1.66
N ASP A 225 -9.50 -28.77 0.80
CA ASP A 225 -9.10 -28.68 -0.61
C ASP A 225 -9.81 -27.46 -1.22
N GLU A 226 -9.34 -26.26 -0.86
CA GLU A 226 -9.67 -25.06 -1.59
C GLU A 226 -9.19 -25.30 -3.00
N LYS A 227 -10.12 -25.16 -3.95
CA LYS A 227 -9.81 -25.33 -5.36
C LYS A 227 -8.68 -24.38 -5.71
N THR A 228 -7.45 -24.89 -5.74
CA THR A 228 -6.27 -24.16 -6.21
C THR A 228 -6.62 -23.62 -7.58
N PHE A 229 -6.63 -22.30 -7.69
CA PHE A 229 -7.01 -21.62 -8.92
C PHE A 229 -6.13 -22.15 -10.06
N SER A 230 -6.72 -22.89 -11.01
CA SER A 230 -5.98 -23.72 -11.97
C SER A 230 -5.20 -22.92 -13.03
N GLY A 231 -5.32 -21.59 -13.02
CA GLY A 231 -4.92 -20.79 -14.17
C GLY A 231 -5.78 -21.09 -15.41
N TYR A 232 -5.50 -20.35 -16.48
CA TYR A 232 -6.17 -20.29 -17.80
C TYR A 232 -7.37 -19.33 -17.87
N PRO A 233 -7.61 -18.69 -19.03
CA PRO A 233 -8.26 -17.38 -19.05
C PRO A 233 -9.62 -17.45 -18.37
N LEU A 234 -9.82 -16.57 -17.39
CA LEU A 234 -11.06 -16.39 -16.66
C LEU A 234 -12.20 -16.16 -17.66
N ALA A 235 -12.93 -17.22 -18.02
CA ALA A 235 -14.12 -17.13 -18.88
C ALA A 235 -15.33 -16.62 -18.07
N VAL A 236 -15.14 -15.58 -17.25
CA VAL A 236 -16.22 -14.93 -16.51
C VAL A 236 -16.66 -13.70 -17.27
N ARG A 237 -17.93 -13.68 -17.65
CA ARG A 237 -18.55 -12.54 -18.32
C ARG A 237 -18.56 -11.36 -17.35
N ALA A 238 -17.80 -10.29 -17.63
CA ALA A 238 -17.74 -9.09 -16.80
C ALA A 238 -19.12 -8.42 -16.74
N ARG A 239 -19.94 -8.77 -15.74
CA ARG A 239 -21.27 -8.19 -15.52
C ARG A 239 -21.11 -6.77 -14.99
N GLY A 240 -21.69 -5.79 -15.68
CA GLY A 240 -21.70 -4.38 -15.27
C GLY A 240 -20.52 -3.53 -15.76
N ALA A 241 -19.44 -4.14 -16.25
CA ALA A 241 -18.31 -3.38 -16.81
C ALA A 241 -18.74 -2.49 -18.00
N SER A 242 -19.65 -2.98 -18.84
CA SER A 242 -20.25 -2.20 -19.93
C SER A 242 -21.02 -0.99 -19.43
N LEU A 243 -21.77 -1.12 -18.34
CA LEU A 243 -22.56 -0.02 -17.78
C LEU A 243 -21.67 1.06 -17.17
N ILE A 244 -20.54 0.67 -16.57
CA ILE A 244 -19.54 1.60 -16.07
C ILE A 244 -18.85 2.31 -17.25
N PHE A 245 -18.34 1.57 -18.23
CA PHE A 245 -17.59 2.14 -19.36
C PHE A 245 -18.44 2.98 -20.32
N TYR A 246 -19.66 2.53 -20.64
CA TYR A 246 -20.51 3.20 -21.63
C TYR A 246 -21.59 4.09 -21.01
N GLY A 247 -21.93 3.90 -19.74
CA GLY A 247 -22.94 4.69 -19.05
C GLY A 247 -22.32 5.70 -18.09
N LEU A 248 -21.71 5.18 -17.02
CA LEU A 248 -21.22 5.99 -15.90
C LEU A 248 -20.14 6.99 -16.34
N TRP A 249 -19.09 6.51 -17.01
CA TRP A 249 -17.96 7.37 -17.42
C TRP A 249 -18.36 8.51 -18.35
N PRO A 250 -19.11 8.27 -19.45
CA PRO A 250 -19.59 9.36 -20.31
C PRO A 250 -20.49 10.33 -19.57
N LEU A 251 -21.38 9.84 -18.70
CA LEU A 251 -22.28 10.69 -17.94
C LEU A 251 -21.51 11.60 -16.97
N VAL A 252 -20.49 11.07 -16.28
CA VAL A 252 -19.60 11.88 -15.43
C VAL A 252 -18.90 12.96 -16.25
N ILE A 253 -18.39 12.64 -17.45
CA ILE A 253 -17.75 13.63 -18.33
C ILE A 253 -18.74 14.73 -18.72
N VAL A 254 -19.96 14.38 -19.11
CA VAL A 254 -21.01 15.34 -19.50
C VAL A 254 -21.41 16.23 -18.32
N VAL A 255 -21.60 15.64 -17.13
CA VAL A 255 -21.97 16.39 -15.92
C VAL A 255 -20.85 17.35 -15.52
N VAL A 256 -19.59 16.90 -15.51
CA VAL A 256 -18.43 17.75 -15.21
C VAL A 256 -18.33 18.89 -16.23
N TRP A 257 -18.47 18.58 -17.52
CA TRP A 257 -18.46 19.61 -18.57
C TRP A 257 -19.57 20.64 -18.38
N TRP A 258 -20.78 20.20 -18.03
CA TRP A 258 -21.91 21.09 -17.79
C TRP A 258 -21.69 22.01 -16.58
N ILE A 259 -21.13 21.48 -15.49
CA ILE A 259 -20.79 22.24 -14.29
C ILE A 259 -19.69 23.27 -14.58
N VAL A 260 -18.66 22.91 -15.36
CA VAL A 260 -17.54 23.82 -15.69
C VAL A 260 -17.96 24.92 -16.67
N ARG A 261 -18.99 24.69 -17.50
CA ARG A 261 -19.47 25.66 -18.48
C ARG A 261 -20.47 26.68 -17.90
N ARG A 262 -21.08 26.40 -16.75
CA ARG A 262 -21.93 27.34 -16.00
C ARG A 262 -21.08 28.31 -15.19
#